data_AF-A0A5E7P220-F1
#
_entry.id   AF-A0A5E7P220-F1
#
_cell.length_a   1.000
_cell.length_b   1.000
_cell.length_c   1.000
_cell.angle_alpha   90.00
_cell.angle_beta   90.00
_cell.angle_gamma   90.00
#
_symmetry.space_group_name_H-M   'P 1'
#
loop_
_entity.id
_entity.type
_entity.pdbx_description
1 polymer ?
#
loop_
_entity_poly.entity_id
_entity_poly.type
_entity_poly.pdbx_seq_one_letter_code
_entity_poly.pdbx_strand_id
1 'polypeptide(L)'
;MNNPCLSFSLIVLAAVSALPAYAGKQAALRSPEPGVLCDQYICANDKGLSRELMKKYLDYNTAAKDLPMDDLGLTSFTFANGIFCDVKERLCREDRYYGADGERSGAVNKKYSGLLFDGR
;
A
#
# COMPACT_ATOMS: atom_id res chain seq x y z
N MET A 1 -35.04 62.20 -23.56
CA MET A 1 -35.40 61.20 -22.54
C MET A 1 -34.47 59.99 -22.70
N ASN A 2 -33.52 59.87 -21.76
CA ASN A 2 -33.03 58.64 -21.10
C ASN A 2 -32.24 57.62 -21.96
N ASN A 3 -31.04 57.10 -21.67
CA ASN A 3 -29.88 57.35 -20.79
C ASN A 3 -28.74 56.45 -21.37
N PRO A 4 -27.47 56.87 -21.49
CA PRO A 4 -26.36 55.94 -21.69
C PRO A 4 -25.61 55.75 -20.37
N CYS A 5 -25.50 54.51 -19.87
CA CYS A 5 -24.65 54.25 -18.71
C CYS A 5 -24.13 52.81 -18.70
N LEU A 6 -22.81 52.72 -18.81
CA LEU A 6 -21.91 51.81 -18.12
C LEU A 6 -22.21 50.30 -18.11
N SER A 7 -21.32 49.60 -18.83
CA SER A 7 -20.29 48.75 -18.22
C SER A 7 -20.57 47.29 -17.83
N PHE A 8 -19.46 46.55 -17.99
CA PHE A 8 -19.07 45.28 -17.41
C PHE A 8 -19.62 44.00 -18.04
N SER A 9 -18.85 43.57 -19.05
CA SER A 9 -18.55 42.18 -19.40
C SER A 9 -18.54 41.25 -18.18
N LEU A 10 -19.38 40.20 -18.19
CA LEU A 10 -19.21 39.04 -17.31
C LEU A 10 -18.77 37.85 -18.17
N ILE A 11 -17.44 37.71 -18.33
CA ILE A 11 -16.83 36.46 -18.80
C ILE A 11 -16.85 35.52 -17.60
N VAL A 12 -17.75 34.53 -17.61
CA VAL A 12 -17.77 33.45 -16.62
C VAL A 12 -16.61 32.51 -16.94
N LEU A 13 -15.46 32.69 -16.27
CA LEU A 13 -14.39 31.70 -16.25
C LEU A 13 -14.82 30.52 -15.36
N ALA A 14 -15.19 29.41 -15.98
CA ALA A 14 -15.25 28.12 -15.31
C ALA A 14 -13.81 27.65 -15.02
N ALA A 15 -13.30 27.95 -13.83
CA ALA A 15 -12.04 27.40 -13.35
C ALA A 15 -12.24 25.91 -13.00
N VAL A 16 -11.92 25.03 -13.95
CA VAL A 16 -11.76 23.60 -13.68
C VAL A 16 -10.50 23.45 -12.82
N SER A 17 -10.67 23.40 -11.50
CA SER A 17 -9.58 23.04 -10.59
C SER A 17 -9.29 21.55 -10.77
N ALA A 18 -8.31 21.24 -11.63
CA ALA A 18 -7.68 19.93 -11.62
C ALA A 18 -6.99 19.75 -10.26
N LEU A 19 -7.58 18.94 -9.38
CA LEU A 19 -6.88 18.49 -8.17
C LEU A 19 -5.65 17.70 -8.64
N PRO A 20 -4.43 18.05 -8.21
CA PRO A 20 -3.27 17.22 -8.50
C PRO A 20 -3.50 15.87 -7.81
N ALA A 21 -3.63 14.81 -8.59
CA ALA A 21 -3.58 13.45 -8.07
C ALA A 21 -2.20 13.27 -7.42
N TYR A 22 -2.15 13.23 -6.09
CA TYR A 22 -0.95 12.86 -5.35
C TYR A 22 -0.63 11.39 -5.64
N ALA A 23 0.06 11.14 -6.75
CA ALA A 23 0.80 9.91 -6.97
C ALA A 23 2.04 9.95 -6.06
N GLY A 24 1.84 9.73 -4.76
CA GLY A 24 2.94 9.51 -3.83
C GLY A 24 3.78 8.34 -4.34
N LYS A 25 5.11 8.49 -4.37
CA LYS A 25 6.02 7.38 -4.69
C LYS A 25 5.71 6.25 -3.72
N GLN A 26 5.08 5.19 -4.22
CA GLN A 26 4.83 3.98 -3.47
C GLN A 26 6.15 3.49 -2.86
N ALA A 27 6.15 3.19 -1.56
CA ALA A 27 7.33 2.67 -0.90
C ALA A 27 7.85 1.42 -1.65
N ALA A 28 9.15 1.29 -1.85
CA ALA A 28 9.67 0.16 -2.62
C ALA A 28 9.65 -1.11 -1.76
N LEU A 29 9.05 -2.18 -2.29
CA LEU A 29 9.19 -3.53 -1.73
C LEU A 29 10.52 -4.15 -2.18
N ARG A 30 11.20 -4.80 -1.23
CA ARG A 30 12.48 -5.47 -1.40
C ARG A 30 12.30 -6.96 -1.15
N SER A 31 13.01 -7.79 -1.92
CA SER A 31 13.08 -9.23 -1.71
C SER A 31 14.56 -9.62 -1.48
N PRO A 32 15.03 -9.57 -0.23
CA PRO A 32 16.45 -9.75 0.09
C PRO A 32 16.92 -11.21 -0.05
N GLU A 33 16.02 -12.17 0.07
CA GLU A 33 16.26 -13.59 -0.21
C GLU A 33 14.97 -14.22 -0.76
N PRO A 34 15.06 -15.38 -1.46
CA PRO A 34 13.88 -16.07 -1.98
C PRO A 34 12.87 -16.38 -0.88
N GLY A 35 11.59 -16.09 -1.11
CA GLY A 35 10.52 -16.28 -0.13
C GLY A 35 10.44 -15.22 0.98
N VAL A 36 11.20 -14.12 0.87
CA VAL A 36 11.14 -13.00 1.81
C VAL A 36 10.76 -11.70 1.10
N LEU A 37 9.80 -10.98 1.68
CA LEU A 37 9.45 -9.61 1.28
C LEU A 37 9.58 -8.66 2.48
N CYS A 38 10.19 -7.52 2.22
CA CYS A 38 10.38 -6.45 3.21
C CYS A 38 10.02 -5.09 2.61
N ASP A 39 9.42 -4.23 3.42
CA ASP A 39 9.40 -2.79 3.16
C ASP A 39 10.33 -2.05 4.16
N GLN A 40 10.04 -0.80 4.48
CA GLN A 40 10.82 -0.01 5.45
C GLN A 40 10.46 -0.28 6.93
N TYR A 41 9.37 -1.00 7.22
CA TYR A 41 8.83 -1.23 8.56
C TYR A 41 8.70 -2.71 8.93
N ILE A 42 8.40 -3.58 7.95
CA ILE A 42 8.09 -4.98 8.19
C ILE A 42 8.81 -5.89 7.20
N CYS A 43 9.06 -7.12 7.64
CA CYS A 43 9.50 -8.22 6.81
C CYS A 43 8.62 -9.45 7.05
N ALA A 44 8.35 -10.21 6.00
CA ALA A 44 7.49 -11.38 6.01
C ALA A 44 8.06 -12.52 5.15
N ASN A 45 7.62 -13.73 5.47
CA ASN A 45 7.80 -14.92 4.64
C ASN A 45 6.46 -15.67 4.51
N ASP A 46 6.50 -16.90 3.99
CA ASP A 46 5.31 -17.74 3.82
C ASP A 46 4.67 -18.22 5.13
N LYS A 47 5.21 -17.86 6.29
CA LYS A 47 4.60 -18.09 7.61
C LYS A 47 3.95 -16.83 8.20
N GLY A 48 4.16 -15.67 7.58
CA GLY A 48 3.65 -14.39 8.05
C GLY A 48 4.76 -13.37 8.31
N LEU A 49 4.42 -12.34 9.08
CA LEU A 49 5.42 -11.39 9.57
C LEU A 49 6.49 -12.11 10.41
N SER A 50 7.74 -11.65 10.35
CA SER A 50 8.82 -12.27 11.14
C SER A 50 9.72 -11.23 11.78
N ARG A 51 9.75 -11.25 13.12
CA ARG A 51 10.66 -10.43 13.91
C ARG A 51 12.13 -10.74 13.61
N GLU A 52 12.45 -12.00 13.36
CA GLU A 52 13.81 -12.42 13.01
C GLU A 52 14.23 -11.82 11.67
N LEU A 53 13.35 -11.83 10.66
CA LEU A 53 13.62 -11.19 9.38
C LEU A 53 13.74 -9.67 9.52
N MET A 54 12.89 -9.04 10.34
CA MET A 54 13.01 -7.61 10.63
C MET A 54 14.35 -7.28 11.31
N LYS A 55 14.81 -8.09 12.28
CA LYS A 55 16.13 -7.93 12.90
C LYS A 55 17.28 -8.10 11.90
N LYS A 56 17.11 -9.01 10.93
CA LYS A 56 18.13 -9.34 9.93
C LYS A 56 18.24 -8.27 8.84
N TYR A 57 17.12 -7.71 8.39
CA TYR A 57 17.05 -6.88 7.18
C TYR A 57 16.66 -5.42 7.40
N LEU A 58 16.17 -5.08 8.58
CA LEU A 58 15.82 -3.71 8.95
C LEU A 58 16.74 -3.24 10.07
N ASP A 59 17.07 -1.95 10.04
CA ASP A 59 17.72 -1.30 11.17
C ASP A 59 16.71 -1.28 12.33
N TYR A 60 16.96 -2.10 13.35
CA TYR A 60 16.04 -2.40 14.45
C TYR A 60 15.55 -1.16 15.25
N ASN A 61 16.13 0.01 14.99
CA ASN A 61 15.79 1.27 15.64
C ASN A 61 14.51 1.95 15.12
N THR A 62 13.99 1.60 13.94
CA THR A 62 12.80 2.25 13.34
C THR A 62 11.62 1.30 13.08
N ALA A 63 11.85 0.00 12.99
CA ALA A 63 10.85 -0.96 12.48
C ALA A 63 10.01 -1.66 13.55
N ALA A 64 10.58 -1.96 14.72
CA ALA A 64 10.01 -2.94 15.65
C ALA A 64 9.55 -2.37 17.01
N LYS A 65 9.86 -1.10 17.31
CA LYS A 65 9.66 -0.55 18.67
C LYS A 65 8.19 -0.34 19.04
N ASP A 66 7.34 -0.05 18.06
CA ASP A 66 5.93 0.28 18.29
C ASP A 66 4.95 -0.77 17.74
N LEU A 67 5.45 -1.88 17.19
CA LEU A 67 4.60 -3.01 16.81
C LEU A 67 4.24 -3.77 18.09
N PRO A 68 2.96 -3.77 18.55
CA PRO A 68 2.56 -4.53 19.73
C PRO A 68 2.99 -6.00 19.56
N MET A 69 3.78 -6.47 20.53
CA MET A 69 4.82 -7.47 20.32
C MET A 69 4.45 -8.93 20.64
N ASP A 70 3.23 -9.24 21.06
CA ASP A 70 3.05 -10.48 21.83
C ASP A 70 3.06 -11.81 21.04
N ASP A 71 2.95 -11.83 19.71
CA ASP A 71 3.22 -13.04 18.89
C ASP A 71 2.95 -12.79 17.38
N LEU A 72 3.82 -12.09 16.64
CA LEU A 72 3.50 -11.76 15.24
C LEU A 72 3.69 -12.94 14.28
N GLY A 73 2.80 -13.94 14.38
CA GLY A 73 2.36 -14.86 13.32
C GLY A 73 1.13 -14.33 12.57
N LEU A 74 1.09 -13.00 12.34
CA LEU A 74 0.06 -12.40 11.50
C LEU A 74 0.22 -12.93 10.08
N THR A 75 -0.79 -13.68 9.65
CA THR A 75 -0.86 -14.28 8.32
C THR A 75 -1.43 -13.32 7.29
N SER A 76 -2.05 -12.22 7.72
CA SER A 76 -2.58 -11.18 6.84
C SER A 76 -1.95 -9.83 7.20
N PHE A 77 -1.31 -9.15 6.25
CA PHE A 77 -0.56 -7.92 6.49
C PHE A 77 -0.52 -7.02 5.24
N THR A 78 -0.29 -5.72 5.44
CA THR A 78 -0.18 -4.73 4.36
C THR A 78 1.15 -4.00 4.46
N PHE A 79 1.89 -3.94 3.37
CA PHE A 79 3.12 -3.18 3.25
C PHE A 79 2.84 -1.68 3.05
N ALA A 80 3.85 -0.84 3.30
CA ALA A 80 3.79 0.62 3.21
C ALA A 80 3.37 1.15 1.82
N ASN A 81 3.44 0.31 0.78
CA ASN A 81 3.01 0.66 -0.57
C ASN A 81 1.56 0.26 -0.91
N GLY A 82 0.84 -0.31 0.06
CA GLY A 82 -0.55 -0.74 -0.10
C GLY A 82 -0.73 -2.21 -0.47
N ILE A 83 0.34 -2.92 -0.86
CA ILE A 83 0.25 -4.35 -1.17
C ILE A 83 -0.14 -5.12 0.08
N PHE A 84 -1.27 -5.81 -0.01
CA PHE A 84 -1.80 -6.67 1.03
C PHE A 84 -1.46 -8.12 0.71
N CYS A 85 -0.92 -8.88 1.66
CA CYS A 85 -0.65 -10.30 1.48
C CYS A 85 -1.39 -11.10 2.56
N ASP A 86 -1.90 -12.26 2.16
CA ASP A 86 -2.51 -13.25 3.03
C ASP A 86 -1.84 -14.62 2.80
N VAL A 87 -1.21 -15.13 3.85
CA VAL A 87 -0.50 -16.41 3.87
C VAL A 87 -1.46 -17.59 3.71
N LYS A 88 -2.69 -17.49 4.24
CA LYS A 88 -3.69 -18.56 4.12
C LYS A 88 -4.18 -18.68 2.69
N GLU A 89 -4.37 -17.54 2.01
CA GLU A 89 -4.68 -17.52 0.58
C GLU A 89 -3.45 -17.80 -0.30
N ARG A 90 -2.24 -17.63 0.24
CA ARG A 90 -0.97 -17.61 -0.51
C ARG A 90 -0.99 -16.60 -1.66
N LEU A 91 -1.59 -15.44 -1.42
CA LEU A 91 -1.74 -14.38 -2.42
C LEU A 91 -1.40 -13.01 -1.83
N CYS A 92 -0.82 -12.17 -2.70
CA CYS A 92 -0.73 -10.73 -2.50
C CYS A 92 -1.66 -10.02 -3.48
N ARG A 93 -2.26 -8.91 -3.04
CA ARG A 93 -3.25 -8.11 -3.75
C ARG A 93 -2.90 -6.62 -3.68
N GLU A 94 -3.44 -5.86 -4.62
CA GLU A 94 -3.20 -4.40 -4.72
C GLU A 94 -3.78 -3.61 -3.53
N ASP A 95 -4.73 -4.18 -2.79
CA ASP A 95 -5.31 -3.57 -1.59
C ASP A 95 -5.90 -4.63 -0.63
N ARG A 96 -6.31 -4.17 0.56
CA ARG A 96 -6.86 -5.01 1.64
C ARG A 96 -8.38 -5.06 1.71
N TYR A 97 -9.10 -4.38 0.82
CA TYR A 97 -10.53 -4.15 0.96
C TYR A 97 -11.37 -5.34 0.50
N TYR A 98 -12.62 -5.33 0.92
CA TYR A 98 -13.64 -6.29 0.49
C TYR A 98 -14.60 -5.61 -0.48
N GLY A 99 -15.05 -6.37 -1.47
CA GLY A 99 -16.08 -5.97 -2.42
C GLY A 99 -17.49 -6.09 -1.84
N ALA A 100 -18.48 -5.69 -2.64
CA ALA A 100 -19.89 -5.80 -2.27
C ALA A 100 -20.37 -7.26 -2.14
N ASP A 101 -19.61 -8.20 -2.71
CA ASP A 101 -19.80 -9.65 -2.60
C ASP A 101 -19.26 -10.24 -1.28
N GLY A 102 -18.58 -9.44 -0.46
CA GLY A 102 -17.94 -9.89 0.78
C GLY A 102 -16.57 -10.56 0.57
N GLU A 103 -16.09 -10.62 -0.68
CA GLU A 103 -14.79 -11.20 -1.04
C GLU A 103 -13.72 -10.11 -1.17
N ARG A 104 -12.44 -10.48 -1.16
CA ARG A 104 -11.34 -9.52 -1.36
C ARG A 104 -11.43 -8.86 -2.74
N SER A 105 -11.56 -7.53 -2.79
CA SER A 105 -11.70 -6.79 -4.04
C SER A 105 -10.39 -6.49 -4.75
N GLY A 106 -9.28 -6.46 -4.01
CA GLY A 106 -7.97 -6.17 -4.57
C GLY A 106 -7.53 -7.19 -5.63
N ALA A 107 -7.12 -6.69 -6.80
CA ALA A 107 -6.59 -7.53 -7.86
C ALA A 107 -5.35 -8.30 -7.37
N VAL A 108 -5.19 -9.54 -7.82
CA VAL A 108 -4.03 -10.36 -7.44
C VAL A 108 -2.76 -9.78 -8.06
N ASN A 109 -1.79 -9.48 -7.21
CA ASN A 109 -0.46 -9.09 -7.60
C ASN A 109 0.42 -10.34 -7.78
N LYS A 110 0.52 -10.82 -9.03
CA LYS A 110 1.28 -12.04 -9.37
C LYS A 110 2.76 -11.93 -9.00
N LYS A 111 3.35 -10.74 -9.14
CA LYS A 111 4.77 -10.51 -8.86
C LYS A 111 5.07 -10.78 -7.38
N TYR A 112 4.38 -10.09 -6.47
CA TYR A 112 4.66 -10.23 -5.04
C TYR A 112 4.16 -11.56 -4.47
N SER A 113 3.09 -12.14 -5.04
CA SER A 113 2.66 -13.50 -4.70
C SER A 113 3.79 -14.50 -4.99
N GLY A 114 4.37 -14.47 -6.19
CA GLY A 114 5.46 -15.37 -6.57
C GLY A 114 6.72 -15.16 -5.73
N LEU A 115 7.12 -13.91 -5.49
CA LEU A 115 8.30 -13.59 -4.67
C LEU A 115 8.18 -14.12 -3.23
N LEU A 116 6.97 -14.06 -2.64
CA LEU A 116 6.75 -14.46 -1.25
C LEU A 116 6.50 -15.95 -1.08
N PHE A 117 5.76 -16.58 -2.01
CA PHE A 117 5.21 -17.92 -1.80
C PHE A 117 5.84 -19.02 -2.65
N ASP A 118 6.43 -18.67 -3.81
CA ASP A 118 6.93 -19.65 -4.79
C ASP A 118 8.46 -19.72 -4.84
N GLY A 119 9.16 -18.82 -4.17
CA GLY A 119 10.62 -18.72 -4.17
C GLY A 119 11.35 -19.69 -3.22
N ARG A 120 10.88 -20.94 -3.05
CA ARG A 120 11.51 -21.90 -2.13
C ARG A 120 12.15 -23.08 -2.87
#